data_AF-A0A6B8T2U1-F1
#
_entry.id   AF-A0A6B8T2U1-F1
#
_cell.length_a   1.000
_cell.length_b   1.000
_cell.length_c   1.000
_cell.angle_alpha   90.00
_cell.angle_beta   90.00
_cell.angle_gamma   90.00
#
_symmetry.space_group_name_H-M   'P 1'
#
loop_
_entity.id
_entity.type
_entity.pdbx_description
1 polymer ?
#
loop_
_entity_poly.entity_id
_entity_poly.type
_entity_poly.pdbx_seq_one_letter_code
_entity_poly.pdbx_strand_id
1 'polypeptide(L)'
;MMNRSRYKNCNDIIITENIFSLIDTTQIYNIEHLNTGYNSGFCKFSSTGKIQFLFLDNENRYKNTPKKYERGSYYIGNRFLILKTFVKYPQGGIRTKKILTAVCDGVLYFRYEDECEKSIRLTPINAKYNQQ
;
A
#
# COMPACT_ATOMS: atom_id res chain seq x y z
N MET A 1 -13.04 27.78 1.15
CA MET A 1 -13.70 26.48 1.40
C MET A 1 -13.56 25.62 0.16
N MET A 2 -12.74 24.56 0.20
CA MET A 2 -12.53 23.68 -0.97
C MET A 2 -13.35 22.40 -0.82
N ASN A 3 -14.00 22.00 -1.93
CA ASN A 3 -14.92 20.87 -2.06
C ASN A 3 -14.42 19.60 -1.36
N ARG A 4 -15.01 19.29 -0.20
CA ARG A 4 -14.83 18.04 0.57
C ARG A 4 -15.44 16.78 -0.11
N SER A 5 -15.88 16.90 -1.36
CA SER A 5 -16.76 15.93 -2.04
C SER A 5 -16.09 14.67 -2.63
N ARG A 6 -14.76 14.49 -2.53
CA ARG A 6 -14.11 13.29 -3.11
C ARG A 6 -13.77 12.19 -2.11
N TYR A 7 -13.66 12.50 -0.83
CA TYR A 7 -13.35 11.52 0.19
C TYR A 7 -14.64 10.97 0.78
N LYS A 8 -14.88 9.67 0.60
CA LYS A 8 -15.94 8.99 1.33
C LYS A 8 -15.53 8.93 2.80
N ASN A 9 -16.44 9.33 3.69
CA ASN A 9 -16.21 9.25 5.13
C ASN A 9 -16.40 7.80 5.59
N CYS A 10 -15.34 7.16 6.06
CA CYS A 10 -15.30 5.72 6.33
C CYS A 10 -14.72 5.37 7.70
N ASN A 11 -14.71 6.32 8.66
CA ASN A 11 -14.12 6.13 9.99
C ASN A 11 -12.65 5.68 9.95
N ASP A 12 -11.86 6.32 9.08
CA ASP A 12 -10.44 6.01 8.91
C ASP A 12 -9.63 6.40 10.14
N ILE A 13 -8.54 5.67 10.38
CA ILE A 13 -7.61 6.04 11.44
C ILE A 13 -6.96 7.39 11.13
N ILE A 14 -7.03 8.29 12.10
CA ILE A 14 -6.37 9.58 12.03
C ILE A 14 -4.93 9.39 12.49
N ILE A 15 -3.98 9.72 11.64
CA ILE A 15 -2.56 9.66 11.94
C ILE A 15 -2.18 10.95 12.65
N THR A 16 -1.95 10.84 13.97
CA THR A 16 -1.48 11.93 14.84
C THR A 16 0.03 11.88 15.09
N GLU A 17 0.69 10.79 14.70
CA GLU A 17 2.13 10.54 14.90
C GLU A 17 2.92 10.52 13.58
N ASN A 18 4.24 10.31 13.68
CA ASN A 18 5.13 10.27 12.53
C ASN A 18 4.85 9.05 11.64
N ILE A 19 4.63 9.27 10.34
CA ILE A 19 4.38 8.23 9.32
C ILE A 19 5.41 7.08 9.33
N PHE A 20 6.66 7.34 9.72
CA PHE A 20 7.73 6.34 9.74
C PHE A 20 7.69 5.41 10.96
N SER A 21 6.88 5.69 11.99
CA SER A 21 6.63 4.71 13.08
C SER A 21 5.61 3.65 12.69
N LEU A 22 4.74 3.94 11.71
CA LEU A 22 3.65 3.06 11.29
C LEU A 22 4.04 2.10 10.16
N ILE A 23 5.00 2.50 9.33
CA ILE A 23 5.46 1.69 8.20
C ILE A 23 6.92 1.33 8.44
N ASP A 24 7.18 0.04 8.62
CA ASP A 24 8.54 -0.47 8.65
C ASP A 24 9.12 -0.49 7.23
N THR A 25 10.03 0.44 6.95
CA THR A 25 10.71 0.59 5.66
C THR A 25 11.81 -0.46 5.41
N THR A 26 12.13 -1.28 6.42
CA THR A 26 13.09 -2.39 6.29
C THR A 26 12.43 -3.64 5.70
N GLN A 27 11.12 -3.76 5.85
CA GLN A 27 10.32 -4.93 5.45
C GLN A 27 9.93 -4.93 3.97
N ILE A 28 9.78 -6.13 3.43
CA ILE A 28 9.02 -6.38 2.20
C ILE A 28 7.62 -6.81 2.62
N TYR A 29 6.60 -6.31 1.93
CA TYR A 29 5.20 -6.65 2.17
C TYR A 29 4.63 -7.42 0.98
N ASN A 30 3.89 -8.48 1.28
CA ASN A 30 2.99 -9.14 0.33
C ASN A 30 1.75 -8.27 0.12
N ILE A 31 1.34 -8.08 -1.14
CA ILE A 31 0.17 -7.27 -1.50
C ILE A 31 -0.99 -8.20 -1.86
N GLU A 32 -2.03 -8.16 -1.06
CA GLU A 32 -3.21 -9.00 -1.24
C GLU A 32 -4.46 -8.14 -1.45
N HIS A 33 -5.23 -8.46 -2.48
CA HIS A 33 -6.50 -7.81 -2.76
C HIS A 33 -7.64 -8.61 -2.13
N LEU A 34 -8.25 -8.07 -1.08
CA LEU A 34 -9.19 -8.79 -0.23
C LEU A 34 -10.47 -9.24 -0.97
N ASN A 35 -10.97 -8.41 -1.89
CA ASN A 35 -12.23 -8.69 -2.59
C ASN A 35 -12.06 -9.56 -3.85
N THR A 36 -10.84 -9.75 -4.33
CA THR A 36 -10.58 -10.59 -5.52
C THR A 36 -9.84 -11.88 -5.19
N GLY A 37 -9.30 -12.01 -3.97
CA GLY A 37 -8.44 -13.13 -3.57
C GLY A 37 -7.11 -13.20 -4.33
N TYR A 38 -6.79 -12.17 -5.12
CA TYR A 38 -5.61 -12.15 -5.96
C TYR A 38 -4.41 -11.57 -5.20
N ASN A 39 -3.34 -12.36 -5.09
CA ASN A 39 -2.04 -11.88 -4.63
C ASN A 39 -1.34 -11.19 -5.80
N SER A 40 -1.14 -9.89 -5.68
CA SER A 40 -0.76 -9.03 -6.81
C SER A 40 0.73 -8.75 -6.91
N GLY A 41 1.51 -9.17 -5.92
CA GLY A 41 2.96 -9.00 -5.90
C GLY A 41 3.45 -8.49 -4.56
N PHE A 42 4.58 -7.80 -4.58
CA PHE A 42 5.29 -7.40 -3.37
C PHE A 42 5.64 -5.92 -3.43
N CYS A 43 5.82 -5.29 -2.28
CA CYS A 43 6.37 -3.95 -2.22
C CYS A 43 7.29 -3.70 -1.03
N LYS A 44 8.10 -2.65 -1.17
CA LYS A 44 8.92 -2.08 -0.11
C LYS A 44 8.71 -0.57 -0.06
N PHE A 45 8.62 -0.04 1.15
CA PHE A 45 8.52 1.39 1.40
C PHE A 45 9.93 1.97 1.60
N SER A 46 10.18 3.15 1.02
CA SER A 46 11.42 3.90 1.27
C SER A 46 11.17 5.08 2.21
N SER A 47 12.15 5.42 3.04
CA SER A 47 12.13 6.61 3.91
C SER A 47 11.90 7.94 3.17
N THR A 48 12.01 7.94 1.84
CA THR A 48 11.72 9.09 0.97
C THR A 48 10.27 9.17 0.48
N GLY A 49 9.36 8.33 1.00
CA GLY A 49 7.95 8.34 0.61
C GLY A 49 7.64 7.62 -0.71
N LYS A 50 8.56 6.79 -1.23
CA LYS A 50 8.34 6.02 -2.46
C LYS A 50 7.97 4.57 -2.13
N ILE A 51 7.19 3.97 -3.02
CA ILE A 51 6.86 2.54 -2.98
C ILE A 51 7.61 1.88 -4.14
N GLN A 52 8.44 0.90 -3.81
CA GLN A 52 9.12 0.02 -4.77
C GLN A 52 8.28 -1.24 -4.90
N PHE A 53 7.73 -1.48 -6.10
CA PHE A 53 7.03 -2.72 -6.40
C PHE A 53 8.03 -3.77 -6.85
N LEU A 54 7.81 -5.01 -6.42
CA LEU A 54 8.71 -6.13 -6.62
C LEU A 54 7.94 -7.34 -7.16
N PHE A 55 8.65 -8.17 -7.93
CA PHE A 55 8.21 -9.48 -8.37
C PHE A 55 9.30 -10.52 -8.08
N LEU A 56 8.95 -11.80 -8.07
CA LEU A 56 9.91 -12.90 -7.99
C LEU A 56 10.38 -13.28 -9.40
N ASP A 57 11.68 -13.32 -9.62
CA ASP A 57 12.24 -13.92 -10.83
C ASP A 57 12.12 -15.46 -10.79
N ASN A 58 12.55 -16.12 -11.87
CA ASN A 58 12.52 -17.58 -11.99
C ASN A 58 13.39 -18.31 -10.93
N GLU A 59 14.25 -17.58 -10.23
CA GLU A 59 15.10 -18.09 -9.15
C GLU A 59 14.55 -17.71 -7.75
N ASN A 60 13.29 -17.28 -7.66
CA ASN A 60 12.65 -16.82 -6.42
C ASN A 60 13.36 -15.64 -5.74
N ARG A 61 14.03 -14.78 -6.52
CA ARG A 61 14.65 -13.56 -6.00
C ARG A 61 13.77 -12.36 -6.26
N TYR A 62 13.66 -11.48 -5.27
CA TYR A 62 12.97 -10.20 -5.44
C TYR A 62 13.70 -9.31 -6.44
N LYS A 63 12.99 -8.87 -7.48
CA LYS A 63 13.44 -7.89 -8.47
C LYS A 63 12.49 -6.70 -8.50
N ASN A 64 13.01 -5.52 -8.80
CA ASN A 64 12.19 -4.33 -8.95
C ASN A 64 11.34 -4.39 -10.22
N THR A 65 10.03 -4.19 -10.07
CA THR A 65 9.14 -3.91 -11.19
C THR A 65 9.57 -2.58 -11.83
N PRO A 66 9.83 -2.53 -13.15
CA PRO A 66 10.25 -1.29 -13.80
C PRO A 66 9.22 -0.17 -13.61
N LYS A 67 9.68 1.04 -13.27
CA LYS A 67 8.83 2.21 -12.97
C LYS A 67 7.84 2.60 -14.07
N LYS A 68 8.09 2.18 -15.32
CA LYS A 68 7.19 2.40 -16.46
C LYS A 68 5.92 1.54 -16.39
N TYR A 69 5.99 0.41 -15.69
CA TYR A 69 4.87 -0.51 -15.49
C TYR A 69 4.16 -0.23 -14.17
N GLU A 70 4.92 -0.05 -13.08
CA GLU A 70 4.32 0.19 -11.78
C GLU A 70 5.15 1.13 -10.93
N ARG A 71 4.48 2.06 -10.26
CA ARG A 71 5.12 3.03 -9.37
C ARG A 71 4.14 3.53 -8.32
N GLY A 72 4.66 3.94 -7.18
CA GLY A 72 3.83 4.50 -6.12
C GLY A 72 4.59 5.38 -5.17
N SER A 73 3.83 6.11 -4.38
CA SER A 73 4.31 6.96 -3.31
C SER A 73 3.33 6.92 -2.15
N TYR A 74 3.81 7.23 -0.96
CA TYR A 74 2.99 7.31 0.24
C TYR A 74 3.30 8.59 1.02
N TYR A 75 2.29 9.19 1.62
CA TYR A 75 2.39 10.45 2.35
C TYR A 75 1.20 10.64 3.30
N ILE A 76 1.34 11.54 4.27
CA ILE A 76 0.20 12.00 5.07
C ILE A 76 -0.49 13.13 4.33
N GLY A 77 -1.79 12.98 4.08
CA GLY A 77 -2.65 14.04 3.54
C GLY A 77 -3.91 14.14 4.38
N ASN A 78 -4.25 15.35 4.85
CA ASN A 78 -5.41 15.58 5.71
C ASN A 78 -5.47 14.65 6.95
N ARG A 79 -4.31 14.38 7.57
CA ARG A 79 -4.14 13.45 8.71
C ARG A 79 -4.40 11.98 8.39
N PHE A 80 -4.49 11.59 7.13
CA PHE A 80 -4.57 10.19 6.72
C PHE A 80 -3.30 9.74 6.02
N LEU A 81 -2.91 8.49 6.22
CA LEU A 81 -1.88 7.86 5.40
C LEU A 81 -2.48 7.47 4.04
N ILE A 82 -1.95 8.05 2.96
CA ILE A 82 -2.41 7.82 1.60
C ILE A 82 -1.33 7.07 0.81
N LEU A 83 -1.69 5.94 0.20
CA LEU A 83 -0.93 5.33 -0.89
C LEU A 83 -1.46 5.85 -2.21
N LYS A 84 -0.58 6.31 -3.08
CA LYS A 84 -0.90 6.66 -4.46
C LYS A 84 -0.12 5.74 -5.38
N THR A 85 -0.83 4.93 -6.16
CA THR A 85 -0.22 3.96 -7.07
C THR A 85 -0.63 4.21 -8.52
N PHE A 86 0.24 3.80 -9.43
CA PHE A 86 -0.02 3.76 -10.86
C PHE A 86 0.44 2.42 -11.41
N VAL A 87 -0.45 1.76 -12.14
CA VAL A 87 -0.18 0.51 -12.86
C VAL A 87 -0.48 0.74 -14.34
N LYS A 88 0.45 0.36 -15.22
CA LYS A 88 0.29 0.40 -16.67
C LYS A 88 -0.11 -0.98 -17.18
N TYR A 89 -1.21 -1.03 -17.91
CA TYR A 89 -1.70 -2.18 -18.66
C TYR A 89 -1.41 -2.01 -20.16
N PRO A 90 -1.44 -3.07 -20.97
CA PRO A 90 -1.25 -2.96 -22.42
C PRO A 90 -2.18 -1.94 -23.09
N GLN A 91 -3.42 -1.83 -22.60
CA GLN A 91 -4.47 -0.96 -23.16
C GLN A 91 -4.70 0.34 -22.34
N GLY A 92 -3.82 0.69 -21.41
CA GLY A 92 -4.00 1.90 -20.61
C GLY A 92 -3.22 1.93 -19.30
N GLY A 93 -3.65 2.74 -18.34
CA GLY A 93 -3.05 2.75 -17.01
C GLY A 93 -4.00 3.31 -15.98
N ILE A 94 -3.98 2.73 -14.79
CA ILE A 94 -4.89 3.09 -13.69
C ILE A 94 -4.08 3.79 -12.62
N ARG A 95 -4.59 4.92 -12.13
CA ARG A 95 -4.10 5.59 -10.93
C ARG A 95 -5.10 5.36 -9.81
N THR A 96 -4.62 4.86 -8.68
CA THR A 96 -5.47 4.65 -7.52
C THR A 96 -4.89 5.40 -6.32
N LYS A 97 -5.79 5.81 -5.43
CA LYS A 97 -5.42 6.27 -4.10
C LYS A 97 -6.08 5.37 -3.08
N LYS A 98 -5.34 5.07 -2.02
CA LYS A 98 -5.78 4.20 -0.95
C LYS A 98 -5.46 4.82 0.39
N ILE A 99 -6.34 4.60 1.36
CA ILE A 99 -6.27 5.21 2.69
C ILE A 99 -6.07 4.10 3.72
N LEU A 100 -5.12 4.30 4.64
CA LEU A 100 -4.90 3.36 5.73
C LEU A 100 -6.09 3.39 6.68
N THR A 101 -6.61 2.21 7.01
CA THR A 101 -7.80 2.03 7.84
C THR A 101 -7.49 1.31 9.15
N ALA A 102 -6.43 0.49 9.19
CA ALA A 102 -6.01 -0.22 10.39
C ALA A 102 -4.56 -0.70 10.27
N VAL A 103 -3.92 -0.88 11.43
CA VAL A 103 -2.63 -1.57 11.59
C VAL A 103 -2.80 -2.61 12.69
N CYS A 104 -2.50 -3.87 12.40
CA CYS A 104 -2.56 -4.97 13.39
C CYS A 104 -1.28 -5.81 13.26
N ASP A 105 -0.46 -5.88 14.30
CA ASP A 105 0.79 -6.66 14.31
C ASP A 105 1.70 -6.40 13.10
N GLY A 106 1.77 -5.13 12.67
CA GLY A 106 2.54 -4.70 11.50
C GLY A 106 1.87 -4.97 10.14
N VAL A 107 0.71 -5.64 10.10
CA VAL A 107 -0.13 -5.78 8.91
C VAL A 107 -0.89 -4.49 8.66
N LEU A 108 -0.82 -3.98 7.44
CA LEU A 108 -1.45 -2.71 7.05
C LEU A 108 -2.70 -2.96 6.20
N TYR A 109 -3.81 -2.35 6.57
CA TYR A 109 -5.08 -2.46 5.84
C TYR A 109 -5.45 -1.15 5.17
N PHE A 110 -5.66 -1.20 3.86
CA PHE A 110 -6.04 -0.05 3.05
C PHE A 110 -7.38 -0.26 2.36
N ARG A 111 -8.11 0.84 2.17
CA ARG A 111 -9.30 0.93 1.31
C ARG A 111 -9.02 1.85 0.12
N TYR A 112 -9.82 1.76 -0.95
CA TYR A 112 -9.79 2.77 -2.01
C TYR A 112 -10.37 4.11 -1.51
N GLU A 113 -9.94 5.25 -2.08
CA GLU A 113 -10.38 6.59 -1.66
C GLU A 113 -11.92 6.75 -1.71
N ASP A 114 -12.57 6.10 -2.67
CA ASP A 114 -13.99 6.15 -3.02
C ASP A 114 -14.83 5.00 -2.42
N GLU A 115 -14.21 4.01 -1.77
CA GLU A 115 -14.88 2.86 -1.16
C GLU A 115 -14.53 2.78 0.33
N CYS A 116 -15.46 2.32 1.18
CA CYS A 116 -15.21 2.17 2.62
C CYS A 116 -14.70 0.78 3.00
N GLU A 117 -14.92 -0.22 2.14
CA GLU A 117 -14.47 -1.58 2.39
C GLU A 117 -12.96 -1.68 2.25
N LYS A 118 -12.33 -2.45 3.13
CA LYS A 118 -10.90 -2.77 3.03
C LYS A 118 -10.69 -3.52 1.72
N SER A 119 -9.76 -3.03 0.90
CA SER A 119 -9.52 -3.58 -0.43
C SER A 119 -8.13 -4.15 -0.59
N ILE A 120 -7.16 -3.69 0.21
CA ILE A 120 -5.78 -4.18 0.18
C ILE A 120 -5.29 -4.49 1.60
N ARG A 121 -4.65 -5.65 1.75
CA ARG A 121 -3.86 -6.06 2.92
C ARG A 121 -2.39 -6.12 2.52
N LEU A 122 -1.53 -5.46 3.30
CA LEU A 122 -0.08 -5.54 3.18
C LEU A 122 0.50 -6.30 4.37
N THR A 123 1.00 -7.51 4.13
CA THR A 123 1.54 -8.38 5.18
C THR A 123 3.06 -8.40 5.10
N PRO A 124 3.80 -8.04 6.16
CA PRO A 124 5.26 -8.11 6.13
C PRO A 124 5.73 -9.56 5.97
N ILE A 125 6.66 -9.81 5.06
CA ILE A 125 7.20 -11.15 4.74
C ILE A 125 8.30 -11.55 5.72
N ASN A 126 8.85 -10.59 6.48
CA ASN A 126 9.97 -10.80 7.41
C ASN A 126 9.70 -10.20 8.80
N ALA A 127 8.54 -10.48 9.39
CA ALA A 127 8.40 -10.34 10.84
C ALA A 127 8.39 -11.74 11.42
N LYS A 128 9.46 -12.16 12.13
CA LYS A 128 9.50 -13.00 13.35
C LYS A 128 8.46 -14.13 13.61
N TYR A 129 7.64 -14.54 12.65
CA TYR A 129 6.43 -15.36 12.82
C TYR A 129 6.51 -16.72 12.10
N ASN A 130 7.68 -17.08 11.55
CA ASN A 130 8.00 -18.48 11.21
C ASN A 130 8.76 -19.19 12.35
N GLN A 131 8.65 -18.69 13.58
CA GLN A 131 9.09 -19.39 14.79
C GLN A 131 7.88 -19.67 15.67
N GLN A 132 7.13 -20.72 15.32
CA GLN A 132 6.44 -21.59 16.26
C GLN A 132 6.16 -22.93 15.59
#